data_AF-A0A6P5GMC0-F1
#
_entry.id   AF-A0A6P5GMC0-F1
#
_cell.length_a   1.000
_cell.length_b   1.000
_cell.length_c   1.000
_cell.angle_alpha   90.00
_cell.angle_beta   90.00
_cell.angle_gamma   90.00
#
_symmetry.space_group_name_H-M   'P 1'
#
loop_
_entity.id
_entity.type
_entity.pdbx_description
1 polymer ?
#
loop_
_entity_poly.entity_id
_entity_poly.type
_entity_poly.pdbx_seq_one_letter_code
_entity_poly.pdbx_strand_id
1 'polypeptide(L)'
;MAVTSASYLGDGDSDDGEWEICNDDGFVYKRRRRRRLLLRPSAAADDDPRPRPPAPPGDAEAELRRRRRARRRLCLLGLRDKYRNELDQWESLASALLRLSSPAAPPSPSPLPPPPPPPEAAEEAGARRLLVDDLLSQVEAQEAILRKLSEVCDYAESLCKKREESLAESLIELPIWGSPHSLMASLSD
;
A
#
# COMPACT_ATOMS: atom_id res chain seq x y z
N MET A 1 -25.88 3.79 -64.18
CA MET A 1 -24.94 4.23 -63.14
C MET A 1 -25.14 3.36 -61.92
N ALA A 2 -24.22 2.43 -61.68
CA ALA A 2 -24.18 1.65 -60.46
C ALA A 2 -23.26 2.39 -59.48
N VAL A 3 -23.79 2.80 -58.32
CA VAL A 3 -22.98 3.29 -57.22
C VAL A 3 -23.14 2.30 -56.08
N THR A 4 -22.09 1.52 -55.91
CA THR A 4 -21.80 0.72 -54.72
C THR A 4 -21.75 1.62 -53.49
N SER A 5 -22.60 1.37 -52.50
CA SER A 5 -22.37 1.84 -51.13
C SER A 5 -22.07 0.63 -50.27
N ALA A 6 -20.79 0.51 -49.92
CA ALA A 6 -20.28 -0.49 -49.00
C ALA A 6 -20.95 -0.32 -47.63
N SER A 7 -21.51 -1.41 -47.14
CA SER A 7 -21.98 -1.60 -45.78
C SER A 7 -20.82 -1.48 -44.80
N TYR A 8 -20.79 -0.40 -44.03
CA TYR A 8 -19.95 -0.29 -42.84
C TYR A 8 -20.69 -0.94 -41.67
N LEU A 9 -20.45 -2.23 -41.45
CA LEU A 9 -20.77 -2.91 -40.20
C LEU A 9 -19.72 -2.48 -39.16
N GLY A 10 -19.98 -1.36 -38.51
CA GLY A 10 -19.29 -0.98 -37.28
C GLY A 10 -19.93 -1.71 -36.11
N ASP A 11 -19.43 -2.91 -35.82
CA ASP A 11 -19.67 -3.66 -34.59
C ASP A 11 -19.04 -2.88 -33.44
N GLY A 12 -19.82 -1.99 -32.83
CA GLY A 12 -19.46 -1.26 -31.61
C GLY A 12 -20.00 -2.00 -30.41
N ASP A 13 -19.30 -3.07 -30.02
CA ASP A 13 -19.47 -3.80 -28.76
C ASP A 13 -19.60 -2.80 -27.60
N SER A 14 -20.83 -2.57 -27.13
CA SER A 14 -21.09 -1.87 -25.87
C SER A 14 -20.58 -2.76 -24.73
N ASP A 15 -19.28 -2.68 -24.48
CA ASP A 15 -18.65 -3.21 -23.27
C ASP A 15 -19.04 -2.34 -22.08
N ASP A 16 -20.33 -2.41 -21.70
CA ASP A 16 -20.85 -2.09 -20.39
C ASP A 16 -20.24 -3.09 -19.40
N GLY A 17 -18.93 -2.95 -19.19
CA GLY A 17 -18.15 -3.81 -18.32
C GLY A 17 -18.60 -3.60 -16.89
N GLU A 18 -19.53 -4.46 -16.46
CA GLU A 18 -20.12 -4.51 -15.13
C GLU A 18 -19.04 -4.28 -14.05
N TRP A 19 -19.14 -3.13 -13.36
CA TRP A 19 -18.18 -2.75 -12.32
C TRP A 19 -18.57 -3.41 -10.99
N GLU A 20 -17.62 -4.03 -10.31
CA GLU A 20 -17.81 -4.54 -8.95
C GLU A 20 -17.16 -3.61 -7.91
N ILE A 21 -17.88 -3.36 -6.81
CA ILE A 21 -17.36 -2.62 -5.67
C ILE A 21 -16.60 -3.61 -4.77
N CYS A 22 -15.32 -3.35 -4.57
CA CYS A 22 -14.44 -4.18 -3.76
C CYS A 22 -13.93 -3.39 -2.55
N ASN A 23 -13.91 -4.04 -1.39
CA ASN A 23 -13.35 -3.48 -0.16
C ASN A 23 -12.12 -4.30 0.23
N ASP A 24 -10.94 -3.72 0.04
CA ASP A 24 -9.68 -4.29 0.49
C ASP A 24 -9.21 -3.52 1.73
N ASP A 25 -9.40 -4.15 2.90
CA ASP A 25 -8.90 -3.68 4.20
C ASP A 25 -9.31 -2.23 4.56
N GLY A 26 -10.53 -1.82 4.20
CA GLY A 26 -11.09 -0.49 4.50
C GLY A 26 -11.00 0.49 3.33
N PHE A 27 -10.31 0.12 2.24
CA PHE A 27 -10.31 0.87 0.99
C PHE A 27 -11.36 0.30 0.03
N VAL A 28 -12.35 1.13 -0.30
CA VAL A 28 -13.42 0.77 -1.24
C VAL A 28 -13.09 1.33 -2.62
N TYR A 29 -13.00 0.46 -3.61
CA TYR A 29 -12.75 0.85 -5.00
C TYR A 29 -13.63 0.07 -5.99
N LYS A 30 -13.82 0.65 -7.18
CA LYS A 30 -14.53 0.01 -8.30
C LYS A 30 -13.51 -0.68 -9.20
N ARG A 31 -13.73 -1.96 -9.54
CA ARG A 31 -12.94 -2.65 -10.59
C ARG A 31 -13.86 -3.30 -11.62
N ARG A 32 -13.39 -3.42 -12.87
CA ARG A 32 -14.13 -4.12 -13.94
C ARG A 32 -14.25 -5.60 -13.56
N ARG A 33 -15.45 -6.19 -13.63
CA ARG A 33 -15.62 -7.64 -13.51
C ARG A 33 -14.76 -8.31 -14.58
N ARG A 34 -13.78 -9.10 -14.15
CA ARG A 34 -13.13 -10.03 -15.05
C ARG A 34 -14.14 -11.12 -15.34
N ARG A 35 -14.78 -11.10 -16.53
CA ARG A 35 -15.51 -12.25 -17.07
C ARG A 35 -14.50 -13.40 -17.13
N ARG A 36 -14.45 -14.22 -16.09
CA ARG A 36 -13.72 -15.48 -16.12
C ARG A 36 -14.39 -16.30 -17.22
N LEU A 37 -13.72 -16.34 -18.36
CA LEU A 37 -13.88 -17.28 -19.46
C LEU A 37 -14.97 -18.34 -19.18
N LEU A 38 -16.20 -18.08 -19.61
CA LEU A 38 -17.05 -19.16 -20.08
C LEU A 38 -16.45 -19.63 -21.41
N LEU A 39 -15.30 -20.31 -21.35
CA LEU A 39 -14.99 -21.30 -22.36
C LEU A 39 -16.06 -22.36 -22.19
N ARG A 40 -17.08 -22.30 -23.05
CA ARG A 40 -17.99 -23.41 -23.34
C ARG A 40 -17.12 -24.56 -23.87
N PRO A 41 -16.92 -25.68 -23.17
CA PRO A 41 -16.46 -26.89 -23.81
C PRO A 41 -17.68 -27.42 -24.56
N SER A 42 -17.72 -27.20 -25.87
CA SER A 42 -18.60 -27.96 -26.74
C SER A 42 -17.94 -29.32 -26.99
N ALA A 43 -18.33 -30.34 -26.24
CA ALA A 43 -18.48 -31.71 -26.74
C ALA A 43 -18.99 -32.63 -25.62
N ALA A 44 -20.09 -33.31 -25.96
CA ALA A 44 -20.74 -34.42 -25.29
C ALA A 44 -19.84 -35.32 -24.41
N ALA A 45 -20.29 -35.54 -23.19
CA ALA A 45 -20.27 -36.84 -22.53
C ALA A 45 -21.36 -36.84 -21.46
N ASP A 46 -22.36 -37.70 -21.66
CA ASP A 46 -23.32 -38.09 -20.65
C ASP A 46 -22.58 -38.68 -19.44
N ASP A 47 -22.76 -38.05 -18.28
CA ASP A 47 -22.82 -38.71 -16.97
C ASP A 47 -23.16 -37.64 -15.93
N ASP A 48 -24.28 -37.82 -15.24
CA ASP A 48 -24.86 -36.91 -14.24
C ASP A 48 -23.83 -36.45 -13.20
N PRO A 49 -23.45 -35.15 -13.16
CA PRO A 49 -22.70 -34.58 -12.07
C PRO A 49 -23.60 -33.57 -11.38
N ARG A 50 -24.45 -34.03 -10.46
CA ARG A 50 -25.13 -33.12 -9.52
C ARG A 50 -24.10 -32.12 -8.98
N PRO A 51 -24.21 -30.82 -9.28
CA PRO A 51 -23.22 -29.85 -8.82
C PRO A 51 -23.28 -29.81 -7.31
N ARG A 52 -22.18 -30.21 -6.65
CA ARG A 52 -22.03 -30.04 -5.20
C ARG A 52 -22.24 -28.56 -4.91
N PRO A 53 -23.18 -28.18 -4.02
CA PRO A 53 -23.52 -26.78 -3.82
C PRO A 53 -22.24 -26.02 -3.42
N PRO A 54 -22.01 -24.81 -3.98
CA PRO A 54 -20.89 -23.98 -3.56
C PRO A 54 -21.01 -23.74 -2.05
N ALA A 55 -19.92 -23.99 -1.32
CA ALA A 55 -19.88 -23.71 0.12
C ALA A 55 -20.36 -22.28 0.37
N PRO A 56 -21.19 -22.04 1.40
CA PRO A 56 -21.79 -20.74 1.62
C PRO A 56 -20.69 -19.67 1.72
N PRO A 57 -20.90 -18.48 1.12
CA PRO A 57 -19.87 -17.45 1.00
C PRO A 57 -19.24 -17.02 2.35
N GLY A 58 -19.95 -17.24 3.46
CA GLY A 58 -19.44 -17.01 4.81
C GLY A 58 -18.26 -17.89 5.23
N ASP A 59 -18.18 -19.14 4.75
CA ASP A 59 -17.12 -20.08 5.18
C ASP A 59 -15.79 -19.78 4.48
N ALA A 60 -15.84 -19.39 3.21
CA ALA A 60 -14.66 -19.02 2.43
C ALA A 60 -14.05 -17.70 2.92
N GLU A 61 -14.88 -16.71 3.24
CA GLU A 61 -14.44 -15.42 3.75
C GLU A 61 -13.85 -15.54 5.17
N ALA A 62 -14.46 -16.36 6.03
CA ALA A 62 -13.93 -16.67 7.36
C ALA A 62 -12.56 -17.37 7.28
N GLU A 63 -12.39 -18.30 6.35
CA GLU A 63 -11.11 -18.99 6.12
C GLU A 63 -10.02 -18.03 5.63
N LEU A 64 -10.33 -17.11 4.72
CA LEU A 64 -9.41 -16.06 4.30
C LEU A 64 -9.00 -15.14 5.46
N ARG A 65 -9.95 -14.76 6.34
CA ARG A 65 -9.67 -14.00 7.56
C ARG A 65 -8.75 -14.76 8.51
N ARG A 66 -8.96 -16.07 8.70
CA ARG A 66 -8.07 -16.92 9.52
C ARG A 66 -6.65 -16.96 8.96
N ARG A 67 -6.50 -17.20 7.65
CA ARG A 67 -5.19 -17.21 6.98
C ARG A 67 -4.47 -15.86 7.10
N ARG A 68 -5.20 -14.75 6.98
CA ARG A 68 -4.66 -13.39 7.16
C ARG A 68 -4.12 -13.19 8.58
N ARG A 69 -4.89 -13.58 9.61
CA ARG A 69 -4.47 -13.52 11.02
C ARG A 69 -3.24 -14.39 11.28
N ALA A 70 -3.19 -15.60 10.71
CA ALA A 70 -2.05 -16.49 10.83
C ALA A 70 -0.76 -15.88 10.24
N ARG A 71 -0.83 -15.29 9.04
CA ARG A 71 0.31 -14.61 8.41
C ARG A 71 0.79 -13.41 9.24
N ARG A 72 -0.14 -12.58 9.74
CA ARG A 72 0.19 -11.45 10.62
C ARG A 72 0.89 -11.92 11.89
N ARG A 73 0.39 -12.98 12.52
CA ARG A 73 1.00 -13.57 13.72
C ARG A 73 2.43 -14.07 13.44
N LEU A 74 2.64 -14.77 12.34
CA LEU A 74 3.98 -15.25 11.94
C LEU A 74 4.95 -14.10 11.72
N CYS A 75 4.53 -13.05 11.01
CA CYS A 75 5.35 -11.87 10.79
C CYS A 75 5.74 -11.17 12.10
N LEU A 76 4.78 -10.99 13.01
CA LEU A 76 5.02 -10.35 14.31
C LEU A 76 5.95 -11.20 15.20
N LEU A 77 5.83 -12.53 15.17
CA LEU A 77 6.74 -13.41 15.88
C LEU A 77 8.16 -13.30 15.32
N GLY A 78 8.32 -13.31 14.00
CA GLY A 78 9.63 -13.12 13.37
C GLY A 78 10.25 -11.76 13.71
N LEU A 79 9.45 -10.70 13.77
CA LEU A 79 9.92 -9.37 14.18
C LEU A 79 10.34 -9.34 15.66
N ARG A 80 9.55 -9.96 16.55
CA ARG A 80 9.90 -10.11 17.96
C ARG A 80 11.24 -10.85 18.11
N ASP A 81 11.42 -11.95 17.38
CA ASP A 81 12.63 -12.77 17.48
C ASP A 81 13.87 -12.01 16.97
N LYS A 82 13.71 -11.20 15.91
CA LYS A 82 14.78 -10.30 15.44
C LYS A 82 15.18 -9.29 16.53
N TYR A 83 14.21 -8.56 17.08
CA TYR A 83 14.51 -7.58 18.13
C TYR A 83 15.08 -8.23 19.39
N ARG A 84 14.64 -9.44 19.73
CA ARG A 84 15.21 -10.22 20.83
C ARG A 84 16.69 -10.51 20.58
N ASN A 85 17.03 -11.01 19.40
CA ASN A 85 18.43 -11.29 19.05
C ASN A 85 19.29 -10.02 19.04
N GLU A 86 18.75 -8.90 18.56
CA GLU A 86 19.45 -7.61 18.61
C GLU A 86 19.70 -7.19 20.04
N LEU A 87 18.69 -7.26 20.93
CA LEU A 87 18.86 -6.96 22.35
C LEU A 87 19.92 -7.84 23.01
N ASP A 88 19.91 -9.15 22.74
CA ASP A 88 20.91 -10.08 23.28
C ASP A 88 22.33 -9.71 22.80
N GLN A 89 22.48 -9.27 21.54
CA GLN A 89 23.75 -8.78 21.02
C GLN A 89 24.17 -7.49 21.72
N TRP A 90 23.25 -6.52 21.90
CA TRP A 90 23.53 -5.29 22.63
C TRP A 90 23.97 -5.55 24.07
N GLU A 91 23.30 -6.47 24.77
CA GLU A 91 23.68 -6.88 26.13
C GLU A 91 25.07 -7.52 26.15
N SER A 92 25.40 -8.38 25.17
CA SER A 92 26.72 -9.00 25.08
C SER A 92 27.83 -7.96 24.87
N LEU A 93 27.63 -7.00 23.97
CA LEU A 93 28.57 -5.92 23.69
C LEU A 93 28.73 -5.01 24.90
N ALA A 94 27.63 -4.65 25.56
CA ALA A 94 27.66 -3.85 26.78
C ALA A 94 28.44 -4.56 27.90
N SER A 95 28.23 -5.87 28.07
CA SER A 95 28.97 -6.67 29.05
C SER A 95 30.47 -6.75 28.72
N ALA A 96 30.82 -6.86 27.43
CA ALA A 96 32.22 -6.89 26.99
C ALA A 96 32.91 -5.54 27.26
N LEU A 97 32.24 -4.43 26.91
CA LEU A 97 32.74 -3.09 27.20
C LEU A 97 32.90 -2.86 28.71
N LEU A 98 31.95 -3.32 29.52
CA LEU A 98 32.04 -3.22 30.98
C LEU A 98 33.21 -4.04 31.54
N ARG A 99 33.47 -5.25 31.01
CA ARG A 99 34.62 -6.08 31.39
C ARG A 99 35.95 -5.44 31.03
N LEU A 100 36.03 -4.79 29.86
CA LEU A 100 37.23 -4.07 29.43
C LEU A 100 37.43 -2.76 30.21
N SER A 101 36.33 -2.11 30.58
CA SER A 101 36.32 -0.86 31.35
C SER A 101 36.50 -1.07 32.84
N SER A 102 36.22 -2.27 33.37
CA SER A 102 36.40 -2.57 34.79
C SER A 102 37.89 -2.52 35.12
N PRO A 103 38.36 -1.54 35.91
CA PRO A 103 39.72 -1.56 36.38
C PRO A 103 39.83 -2.74 37.34
N ALA A 104 40.56 -3.79 36.96
CA ALA A 104 41.10 -4.70 37.96
C ALA A 104 42.05 -3.86 38.82
N ALA A 105 41.61 -3.48 40.02
CA ALA A 105 42.34 -2.58 40.92
C ALA A 105 42.49 -3.23 42.31
N PRO A 106 43.60 -2.97 43.03
CA PRO A 106 44.55 -4.00 43.46
C PRO A 106 44.83 -3.95 44.98
N PRO A 107 45.85 -4.64 45.51
CA PRO A 107 46.59 -4.11 46.66
C PRO A 107 48.01 -3.70 46.24
N SER A 108 48.22 -2.41 45.93
CA SER A 108 49.53 -1.75 46.06
C SER A 108 49.39 -0.22 45.97
N PRO A 109 50.07 0.57 46.83
CA PRO A 109 49.92 2.01 46.91
C PRO A 109 50.91 2.73 45.99
N SER A 110 50.42 3.59 45.09
CA SER A 110 51.08 4.84 44.67
C SER A 110 50.15 5.70 43.80
N PRO A 111 50.03 7.02 44.06
CA PRO A 111 49.25 7.92 43.23
C PRO A 111 50.11 8.45 42.08
N LEU A 112 49.87 7.97 40.86
CA LEU A 112 50.33 8.61 39.63
C LEU A 112 49.14 9.27 38.92
N PRO A 113 49.33 10.45 38.30
CA PRO A 113 48.25 11.20 37.66
C PRO A 113 47.69 10.45 36.44
N PRO A 114 46.40 10.65 36.11
CA PRO A 114 45.74 9.91 35.04
C PRO A 114 46.37 10.23 33.68
N PRO A 115 46.59 9.22 32.82
CA PRO A 115 47.08 9.43 31.47
C PRO A 115 46.04 10.18 30.62
N PRO A 116 46.48 11.01 29.65
CA PRO A 116 45.57 11.68 28.72
C PRO A 116 44.76 10.65 27.91
N PRO A 117 43.52 10.99 27.51
CA PRO A 117 42.67 10.06 26.76
C PRO A 117 43.34 9.66 25.43
N PRO A 118 43.20 8.40 25.00
CA PRO A 118 43.82 7.91 23.77
C PRO A 118 43.22 8.63 22.54
N PRO A 119 44.06 9.00 21.55
CA PRO A 119 43.62 9.76 20.37
C PRO A 119 42.54 9.04 19.54
N GLU A 120 42.47 7.70 19.60
CA GLU A 120 41.52 6.90 18.83
C GLU A 120 40.04 7.13 19.23
N ALA A 121 39.77 7.45 20.50
CA ALA A 121 38.40 7.68 20.97
C ALA A 121 37.81 9.01 20.44
N ALA A 122 38.67 10.01 20.17
CA ALA A 122 38.25 11.28 19.59
C ALA A 122 38.00 11.17 18.08
N GLU A 123 38.82 10.39 17.38
CA GLU A 123 38.65 10.07 15.95
C GLU A 123 37.37 9.27 15.69
N GLU A 124 37.08 8.24 16.49
CA GLU A 124 35.88 7.41 16.31
C GLU A 124 34.58 8.17 16.59
N ALA A 125 34.61 9.09 17.57
CA ALA A 125 33.50 10.01 17.83
C ALA A 125 33.30 11.01 16.67
N GLY A 126 34.39 11.48 16.05
CA GLY A 126 34.35 12.31 14.84
C GLY A 126 33.76 11.58 13.64
N ALA A 127 34.19 10.34 13.38
CA ALA A 127 33.68 9.51 12.30
C ALA A 127 32.18 9.20 12.45
N ARG A 128 31.72 8.89 13.67
CA ARG A 128 30.29 8.70 13.96
C ARG A 128 29.47 9.96 13.73
N ARG A 129 30.02 11.14 14.07
CA ARG A 129 29.36 12.42 13.86
C ARG A 129 29.20 12.74 12.38
N LEU A 130 30.24 12.52 11.58
CA LEU A 130 30.19 12.67 10.11
C LEU A 130 29.16 11.73 9.48
N LEU A 131 29.08 10.48 9.92
CA LEU A 131 28.07 9.53 9.45
C LEU A 131 26.64 9.99 9.76
N VAL A 132 26.42 10.57 10.95
CA VAL A 132 25.11 11.11 11.35
C VAL A 132 24.76 12.33 10.51
N ASP A 133 25.70 13.23 10.27
CA ASP A 133 25.50 14.42 9.44
C ASP A 133 25.19 14.03 7.98
N ASP A 134 25.88 13.01 7.44
CA ASP A 134 25.60 12.46 6.10
C ASP A 134 24.19 11.87 6.02
N LEU A 135 23.78 11.06 7.01
CA LEU A 135 22.43 10.50 7.09
C LEU A 135 21.37 11.60 7.21
N LEU A 136 21.63 12.64 7.99
CA LEU A 136 20.75 13.79 8.13
C LEU A 136 20.56 14.50 6.78
N SER A 137 21.66 14.77 6.07
CA SER A 137 21.63 15.40 4.75
C SER A 137 20.85 14.56 3.73
N GLN A 138 20.94 13.24 3.81
CA GLN A 138 20.20 12.32 2.95
C GLN A 138 18.69 12.37 3.24
N VAL A 139 18.31 12.42 4.51
CA VAL A 139 16.89 12.52 4.92
C VAL A 139 16.31 13.86 4.49
N GLU A 140 17.05 14.97 4.65
CA GLU A 140 16.62 16.30 4.19
C GLU A 140 16.41 16.34 2.67
N ALA A 141 17.30 15.69 1.90
CA ALA A 141 17.15 15.57 0.45
C ALA A 141 15.90 14.74 0.06
N GLN A 142 15.63 13.64 0.78
CA GLN A 142 14.43 12.84 0.57
C GLN A 142 13.15 13.61 0.94
N GLU A 143 13.18 14.38 2.04
CA GLU A 143 12.07 15.26 2.42
C GLU A 143 11.76 16.28 1.32
N ALA A 144 12.78 16.90 0.73
CA ALA A 144 12.61 17.86 -0.37
C ALA A 144 11.93 17.21 -1.60
N ILE A 145 12.27 15.95 -1.91
CA ILE A 145 11.61 15.20 -3.00
C ILE A 145 10.16 14.91 -2.65
N LEU A 146 9.88 14.45 -1.43
CA LEU A 146 8.51 14.17 -0.99
C LEU A 146 7.64 15.42 -0.97
N ARG A 147 8.18 16.56 -0.53
CA ARG A 147 7.48 17.85 -0.56
C ARG A 147 7.10 18.24 -1.99
N LYS A 148 8.04 18.13 -2.94
CA LYS A 148 7.75 18.37 -4.37
C LYS A 148 6.70 17.41 -4.93
N LEU A 149 6.76 16.13 -4.57
CA LEU A 149 5.77 15.15 -5.00
C LEU A 149 4.38 15.51 -4.46
N SER A 150 4.29 15.93 -3.20
CA SER A 150 3.04 16.41 -2.58
C SER A 150 2.46 17.59 -3.35
N GLU A 151 3.29 18.59 -3.68
CA GLU A 151 2.85 19.77 -4.45
C GLU A 151 2.27 19.39 -5.83
N VAL A 152 2.87 18.40 -6.50
CA VAL A 152 2.36 17.88 -7.78
C VAL A 152 1.04 17.15 -7.61
N CYS A 153 0.88 16.36 -6.53
CA CYS A 153 -0.38 15.69 -6.21
C CYS A 153 -1.49 16.72 -5.93
N ASP A 154 -1.22 17.73 -5.09
CA ASP A 154 -2.18 18.79 -4.78
C ASP A 154 -2.61 19.53 -6.05
N TYR A 155 -1.66 19.81 -6.95
CA TYR A 155 -1.96 20.42 -8.24
C TYR A 155 -2.86 19.52 -9.11
N ALA A 156 -2.55 18.23 -9.21
CA ALA A 156 -3.35 17.28 -9.99
C ALA A 156 -4.77 17.14 -9.42
N GLU A 157 -4.93 17.07 -8.10
CA GLU A 157 -6.22 17.04 -7.42
C GLU A 157 -7.03 18.31 -7.72
N SER A 158 -6.39 19.48 -7.68
CA SER A 158 -7.04 20.75 -7.98
C SER A 158 -7.57 20.82 -9.42
N LEU A 159 -6.81 20.29 -10.38
CA LEU A 159 -7.20 20.22 -11.80
C LEU A 159 -8.40 19.27 -11.99
N CYS A 160 -8.33 18.08 -11.40
CA CYS A 160 -9.42 17.10 -11.46
C CYS A 160 -10.69 17.67 -10.84
N LYS A 161 -10.60 18.24 -9.63
CA LYS A 161 -11.71 18.85 -8.92
C LYS A 161 -12.37 19.96 -9.74
N LYS A 162 -11.58 20.87 -10.29
CA LYS A 162 -12.09 21.96 -11.14
C LYS A 162 -12.83 21.44 -12.38
N ARG A 163 -12.34 20.36 -12.99
CA ARG A 163 -12.99 19.74 -14.14
C ARG A 163 -14.29 19.03 -13.76
N GLU A 164 -14.29 18.32 -12.62
CA GLU A 164 -15.49 17.67 -12.10
C GLU A 164 -16.58 18.69 -11.76
N GLU A 165 -16.22 19.78 -11.08
CA GLU A 165 -17.13 20.89 -10.76
C GLU A 165 -17.70 21.52 -12.04
N SER A 166 -16.85 21.81 -13.03
CA SER A 166 -17.31 22.35 -14.31
C SER A 166 -18.26 21.41 -15.06
N LEU A 167 -18.01 20.10 -15.03
CA LEU A 167 -18.92 19.11 -15.63
C LEU A 167 -20.23 19.03 -14.86
N ALA A 168 -20.17 19.03 -13.53
CA ALA A 168 -21.35 19.01 -12.68
C ALA A 168 -22.24 20.24 -12.91
N GLU A 169 -21.65 21.44 -12.97
CA GLU A 169 -22.35 22.67 -13.33
C GLU A 169 -23.00 22.56 -14.71
N SER A 170 -22.26 22.10 -15.72
CA SER A 170 -22.79 21.96 -17.08
C SER A 170 -23.97 20.97 -17.16
N LEU A 171 -23.91 19.89 -16.36
CA LEU A 171 -24.97 18.89 -16.29
C LEU A 171 -26.22 19.45 -15.63
N ILE A 172 -26.07 20.21 -14.53
CA ILE A 172 -27.19 20.82 -13.80
C ILE A 172 -27.88 21.90 -14.63
N GLU A 173 -27.13 22.64 -15.45
CA GLU A 173 -27.68 23.71 -16.29
C GLU A 173 -28.41 23.21 -17.55
N LEU A 174 -28.40 21.90 -17.84
CA LEU A 174 -29.08 21.38 -19.02
C LEU A 174 -30.60 21.61 -18.92
N PRO A 175 -31.25 22.22 -19.94
CA PRO A 175 -32.68 22.52 -19.92
C PRO A 175 -33.58 21.27 -19.91
N ILE A 176 -32.98 20.10 -20.15
CA ILE A 176 -33.62 18.78 -20.13
C ILE A 176 -34.07 18.40 -18.71
N TRP A 177 -33.45 18.97 -17.66
CA TRP A 177 -33.77 18.66 -16.27
C TRP A 177 -35.06 19.31 -15.75
N GLY A 178 -35.76 20.12 -16.55
CA GLY A 178 -37.13 20.58 -16.30
C GLY A 178 -37.41 21.06 -14.86
N SER A 179 -38.69 21.04 -14.47
CA SER A 179 -39.07 21.14 -13.05
C SER A 179 -38.95 19.75 -12.42
N PRO A 180 -38.36 19.60 -11.22
CA PRO A 180 -38.26 18.32 -10.53
C PRO A 180 -39.59 17.56 -10.45
N HIS A 181 -40.69 18.30 -10.26
CA HIS A 181 -42.04 17.74 -10.22
C HIS A 181 -42.53 17.24 -11.59
N SER A 182 -42.14 17.91 -12.68
CA SER A 182 -42.49 17.51 -14.05
C SER A 182 -41.75 16.25 -14.49
N LEU A 183 -40.49 16.11 -14.06
CA LEU A 183 -39.68 14.92 -14.33
C LEU A 183 -40.19 13.69 -13.57
N MET A 184 -40.52 13.86 -12.29
CA MET A 184 -41.13 12.80 -11.48
C MET A 184 -42.48 12.34 -12.04
N ALA A 185 -43.33 13.27 -12.50
CA ALA A 185 -44.60 12.93 -13.12
C ALA A 185 -44.42 12.10 -14.40
N SER A 186 -43.47 12.46 -15.26
CA SER A 186 -43.22 11.74 -16.53
C SER A 186 -42.62 10.35 -16.36
N LEU A 187 -42.06 10.02 -15.19
CA LEU A 187 -41.49 8.70 -14.87
C LEU A 187 -42.47 7.79 -14.12
N SER A 188 -43.63 8.33 -13.73
CA SER A 188 -44.64 7.63 -12.93
C SER A 188 -45.78 7.01 -13.75
N ASP A 189 -45.81 7.26 -15.06
CA ASP A 189 -46.76 6.69 -16.04
C ASP A 189 -46.09 5.55 -16.84
#